data_AF-X0WRE8-F1
#
_entry.id   AF-X0WRE8-F1
#
_cell.length_a   1.000
_cell.length_b   1.000
_cell.length_c   1.000
_cell.angle_alpha   90.00
_cell.angle_beta   90.00
_cell.angle_gamma   90.00
#
_symmetry.space_group_name_H-M   'P 1'
#
loop_
_entity.id
_entity.type
_entity.pdbx_description
1 polymer ?
#
loop_
_entity_poly.entity_id
_entity_poly.type
_entity_poly.pdbx_seq_one_letter_code
_entity_poly.pdbx_strand_id
1 'polypeptide(L)'
;SFFRSYGFREIGGSEKQVLRCWRGEFYKWDAGIYKKITKDELKARLIMHLTKQGIETTTDVVNNVSMNLSSQAFLPNERVPDTWLSDSANTEVPSIAIVTKKEILTFKPDGGVEFSVNTPNFFALGKVPYTFNPDATCERWLQFLNEVTTEDEQLQRLLQQWAGYLLIPSQQYQCFMLLQGEAATGKGTFTRAIESMLGGDNCSAVPLRRFINNFALYQTYGMKLNVAGDAEEELTPQIEAIIKTWVGK
;
A
#
# COMPACT_ATOMS: atom_id res chain seq x y z
N SER A 1 16.27 17.17 -20.09
CA SER A 1 15.46 18.24 -19.47
C SER A 1 14.28 17.66 -18.68
N PHE A 2 13.34 16.95 -19.33
CA PHE A 2 12.12 16.43 -18.68
C PHE A 2 12.36 15.60 -17.41
N PHE A 3 13.20 14.57 -17.47
CA PHE A 3 13.43 13.70 -16.30
C PHE A 3 13.99 14.45 -15.09
N ARG A 4 14.90 15.41 -15.28
CA ARG A 4 15.35 16.29 -14.19
C ARG A 4 14.19 17.09 -13.59
N SER A 5 13.39 17.74 -14.43
CA SER A 5 12.28 18.59 -13.96
C SER A 5 11.11 17.82 -13.35
N TYR A 6 10.82 16.61 -13.83
CA TYR A 6 9.63 15.85 -13.47
C TYR A 6 9.92 14.68 -12.53
N GLY A 7 11.11 14.10 -12.66
CA GLY A 7 11.59 12.93 -11.94
C GLY A 7 12.41 13.25 -10.70
N PHE A 8 12.77 14.52 -10.46
CA PHE A 8 13.44 14.96 -9.24
C PHE A 8 12.69 16.10 -8.55
N ARG A 9 12.91 16.25 -7.25
CA ARG A 9 12.41 17.35 -6.42
C ARG A 9 13.43 17.66 -5.32
N GLU A 10 13.59 18.93 -4.98
CA GLU A 10 14.36 19.33 -3.82
C GLU A 10 13.58 19.05 -2.53
N ILE A 11 14.14 18.23 -1.64
CA ILE A 11 13.52 17.82 -0.39
C ILE A 11 14.61 17.81 0.69
N GLY A 12 14.40 18.59 1.76
CA GLY A 12 15.36 18.69 2.87
C GLY A 12 16.74 19.18 2.44
N GLY A 13 16.81 20.12 1.47
CA GLY A 13 18.06 20.69 0.96
C GLY A 13 18.87 19.77 0.04
N SER A 14 18.28 18.68 -0.46
CA SER A 14 18.93 17.81 -1.44
C SER A 14 17.98 17.41 -2.57
N GLU A 15 18.51 17.27 -3.78
CA GLU A 15 17.75 16.79 -4.93
C GLU A 15 17.49 15.28 -4.77
N LYS A 16 16.22 14.89 -4.76
CA LYS A 16 15.79 13.49 -4.62
C LYS A 16 15.02 13.05 -5.84
N GLN A 17 15.31 11.83 -6.32
CA GLN A 17 14.51 11.22 -7.38
C GLN A 17 13.16 10.79 -6.84
N VAL A 18 12.10 11.31 -7.46
CA VAL A 18 10.69 11.12 -7.08
C VAL A 18 9.90 10.32 -8.12
N LEU A 19 10.46 10.03 -9.30
CA LEU A 19 9.82 9.18 -10.30
C LEU A 19 10.51 7.81 -10.36
N ARG A 20 9.71 6.75 -10.26
CA ARG A 20 10.14 5.36 -10.38
C ARG A 20 9.33 4.66 -11.47
N CYS A 21 9.99 3.76 -12.20
CA CYS A 21 9.38 2.82 -13.12
C CYS A 21 9.57 1.43 -12.53
N TRP A 22 8.51 0.85 -12.01
CA TRP A 22 8.52 -0.43 -11.31
C TRP A 22 7.47 -1.34 -11.93
N ARG A 23 7.87 -2.55 -12.33
CA ARG A 23 7.00 -3.52 -13.03
C ARG A 23 6.30 -2.94 -14.26
N GLY A 24 7.04 -2.12 -15.02
CA GLY A 24 6.56 -1.51 -16.27
C GLY A 24 5.59 -0.34 -16.10
N GLU A 25 5.30 0.07 -14.86
CA GLU A 25 4.39 1.18 -14.56
C GLU A 25 5.15 2.30 -13.84
N PHE A 26 4.71 3.55 -14.06
CA PHE A 26 5.33 4.71 -13.44
C PHE A 26 4.64 5.08 -12.14
N TYR A 27 5.45 5.37 -11.14
CA TYR A 27 5.01 5.85 -9.84
C TYR A 27 5.74 7.14 -9.50
N LYS A 28 5.02 8.13 -8.99
CA LYS A 28 5.60 9.39 -8.55
C LYS A 28 5.36 9.61 -7.07
N TRP A 29 6.44 9.94 -6.38
CA TRP A 29 6.42 10.27 -4.98
C TRP A 29 5.69 11.59 -4.77
N ASP A 30 4.70 11.55 -3.88
CA ASP A 30 3.87 12.65 -3.48
C ASP A 30 3.46 12.48 -2.01
N ALA A 31 3.82 13.48 -1.19
CA ALA A 31 3.46 13.53 0.23
C ALA A 31 3.76 12.22 1.02
N GLY A 32 4.93 11.62 0.84
CA GLY A 32 5.39 10.45 1.60
C GLY A 32 5.22 9.10 0.91
N ILE A 33 4.38 8.99 -0.14
CA ILE A 33 4.11 7.72 -0.84
C ILE A 33 4.27 7.86 -2.35
N TYR A 34 4.44 6.74 -3.03
CA TYR A 34 4.50 6.62 -4.48
C TYR A 34 3.12 6.31 -5.06
N LYS A 35 2.56 7.26 -5.81
CA LYS A 35 1.27 7.09 -6.49
C LYS A 35 1.49 6.69 -7.93
N LYS A 36 0.71 5.72 -8.42
CA LYS A 36 0.74 5.31 -9.82
C LYS A 36 0.34 6.49 -10.73
N ILE A 37 1.07 6.66 -11.81
CA ILE A 37 0.73 7.56 -12.93
C ILE A 37 0.24 6.70 -14.09
N THR A 38 -0.90 7.07 -14.68
CA THR A 38 -1.40 6.36 -15.87
C THR A 38 -0.53 6.65 -17.09
N LYS A 39 -0.50 5.73 -18.06
CA LYS A 39 0.25 5.93 -19.31
C LYS A 39 -0.22 7.19 -20.04
N ASP A 40 -1.51 7.46 -20.03
CA ASP A 40 -2.09 8.65 -20.68
C ASP A 40 -1.72 9.95 -19.98
N GLU A 41 -1.74 9.96 -18.64
CA GLU A 41 -1.26 11.12 -17.88
C GLU A 41 0.22 11.40 -18.14
N LEU A 42 1.05 10.35 -18.15
CA LEU A 42 2.47 10.51 -18.45
C LEU A 42 2.70 11.05 -19.86
N LYS A 43 2.01 10.50 -20.87
CA LYS A 43 2.07 10.96 -22.26
C LYS A 43 1.64 12.43 -22.38
N ALA A 44 0.53 12.82 -21.75
CA ALA A 44 0.07 14.21 -21.77
C ALA A 44 1.11 15.17 -21.18
N ARG A 45 1.73 14.79 -20.05
CA ARG A 45 2.80 15.59 -19.42
C ARG A 45 4.06 15.68 -20.29
N LEU A 46 4.42 14.60 -20.98
CA LEU A 46 5.54 14.57 -21.92
C LEU A 46 5.29 15.49 -23.10
N ILE A 47 4.14 15.35 -23.77
CA ILE A 47 3.74 16.19 -24.89
C ILE A 47 3.77 17.67 -24.48
N MET A 48 3.13 18.01 -23.36
CA MET A 48 3.12 19.38 -22.85
C MET A 48 4.53 19.95 -22.61
N HIS A 49 5.47 19.15 -22.11
CA HIS A 49 6.85 19.59 -21.91
C HIS A 49 7.60 19.77 -23.24
N LEU A 50 7.47 18.83 -24.16
CA LEU A 50 8.14 18.86 -25.46
C LEU A 50 7.64 20.04 -26.31
N THR A 51 6.33 20.26 -26.38
CA THR A 51 5.74 21.41 -27.09
C THR A 51 6.23 22.73 -26.51
N LYS A 52 6.37 22.85 -25.18
CA LYS A 52 6.95 24.06 -24.54
C LYS A 52 8.40 24.31 -24.93
N GLN A 53 9.14 23.28 -25.35
CA GLN A 53 10.50 23.40 -25.86
C GLN A 53 10.55 23.60 -27.38
N GLY A 54 9.40 23.77 -28.05
CA GLY A 54 9.32 23.90 -29.51
C GLY A 54 9.59 22.61 -30.27
N ILE A 55 9.57 21.46 -29.58
CA ILE A 55 9.78 20.15 -30.19
C ILE A 55 8.44 19.64 -30.73
N GLU A 56 8.40 19.29 -32.01
CA GLU A 56 7.24 18.65 -32.62
C GLU A 56 6.97 17.28 -31.98
N THR A 57 5.74 17.06 -31.52
CA THR A 57 5.36 15.86 -30.78
C THR A 57 4.68 14.85 -31.69
N THR A 58 5.45 13.90 -32.21
CA THR A 58 4.92 12.69 -32.87
C THR A 58 4.80 11.54 -31.88
N THR A 59 4.01 10.51 -32.25
CA THR A 59 3.87 9.28 -31.46
C THR A 59 5.23 8.63 -31.18
N ASP A 60 6.13 8.60 -32.17
CA ASP A 60 7.45 7.98 -32.04
C ASP A 60 8.36 8.74 -31.07
N VAL A 61 8.34 10.08 -31.12
CA VAL A 61 9.10 10.91 -30.18
C VAL A 61 8.62 10.64 -28.75
N VAL A 62 7.30 10.63 -28.51
CA VAL A 62 6.73 10.39 -27.17
C VAL A 62 7.07 8.98 -26.66
N ASN A 63 7.02 7.98 -27.52
CA ASN A 63 7.38 6.60 -27.17
C ASN A 63 8.86 6.46 -26.83
N ASN A 64 9.75 7.03 -27.66
CA ASN A 64 11.19 7.02 -27.42
C ASN A 64 11.56 7.73 -26.12
N VAL A 65 10.97 8.89 -25.84
CA VAL A 65 11.19 9.61 -24.58
C VAL A 65 10.65 8.80 -23.40
N SER A 66 9.49 8.17 -23.53
CA SER A 66 8.92 7.30 -22.47
C SER A 66 9.82 6.11 -22.17
N MET A 67 10.39 5.45 -23.20
CA MET A 67 11.34 4.34 -23.05
C MET A 67 12.61 4.78 -22.31
N ASN A 68 13.17 5.92 -22.69
CA ASN A 68 14.33 6.50 -22.00
C ASN A 68 14.00 6.89 -20.56
N LEU A 69 12.78 7.38 -20.32
CA LEU A 69 12.29 7.72 -18.99
C LEU A 69 12.16 6.47 -18.11
N SER A 70 11.66 5.35 -18.64
CA SER A 70 11.58 4.10 -17.88
C SER A 70 12.95 3.58 -17.47
N SER A 71 13.95 3.73 -18.33
CA SER A 71 15.34 3.34 -18.01
C SER A 71 15.92 4.21 -16.90
N GLN A 72 15.75 5.52 -16.97
CA GLN A 72 16.26 6.45 -15.94
C GLN A 72 15.50 6.35 -14.62
N ALA A 73 14.20 6.04 -14.67
CA ALA A 73 13.35 5.87 -13.50
C ALA A 73 13.38 4.43 -12.94
N PHE A 74 14.16 3.52 -13.54
CA PHE A 74 14.05 2.08 -13.28
C PHE A 74 14.19 1.73 -11.80
N LEU A 75 13.28 0.87 -11.34
CA LEU A 75 13.33 0.20 -10.06
C LEU A 75 13.17 -1.31 -10.33
N PRO A 76 14.06 -2.18 -9.80
CA PRO A 76 13.98 -3.62 -10.03
C PRO A 76 12.60 -4.19 -9.71
N ASN A 77 12.12 -5.13 -10.53
CA ASN A 77 10.76 -5.68 -10.41
C ASN A 77 10.56 -6.47 -9.11
N GLU A 78 11.65 -7.02 -8.59
CA GLU A 78 11.78 -7.77 -7.35
C GLU A 78 11.66 -6.86 -6.12
N ARG A 79 11.81 -5.54 -6.29
CA ARG A 79 11.65 -4.60 -5.18
C ARG A 79 10.25 -4.73 -4.59
N VAL A 80 10.18 -4.94 -3.28
CA VAL A 80 8.92 -4.98 -2.53
C VAL A 80 8.58 -3.58 -2.01
N PRO A 81 7.31 -3.14 -2.04
CA PRO A 81 6.87 -1.93 -1.33
C PRO A 81 7.22 -1.96 0.16
N ASP A 82 7.16 -0.78 0.77
CA ASP A 82 7.48 -0.51 2.17
C ASP A 82 8.93 -0.91 2.55
N THR A 83 9.87 -0.60 1.65
CA THR A 83 11.31 -0.84 1.82
C THR A 83 12.15 0.42 1.55
N TRP A 84 13.35 0.48 2.14
CA TRP A 84 14.35 1.50 1.83
C TRP A 84 15.05 1.21 0.50
N LEU A 85 15.21 2.25 -0.32
CA LEU A 85 15.86 2.16 -1.63
C LEU A 85 17.40 2.21 -1.56
N SER A 86 17.96 2.70 -0.45
CA SER A 86 19.41 2.78 -0.22
C SER A 86 20.04 1.44 0.17
N ASP A 87 19.26 0.50 0.69
CA ASP A 87 19.79 -0.78 1.14
C ASP A 87 19.83 -1.76 -0.03
N SER A 88 21.03 -1.95 -0.57
CA SER A 88 21.34 -2.98 -1.56
C SER A 88 21.31 -4.39 -0.99
N ALA A 89 21.15 -4.54 0.33
CA ALA A 89 21.35 -5.79 1.06
C ALA A 89 20.07 -6.60 1.35
N ASN A 90 18.86 -6.01 1.28
CA ASN A 90 17.61 -6.75 1.50
C ASN A 90 16.47 -6.15 0.66
N THR A 91 16.41 -6.54 -0.61
CA THR A 91 15.32 -6.21 -1.53
C THR A 91 14.02 -6.94 -1.25
N GLU A 92 14.05 -7.96 -0.38
CA GLU A 92 12.98 -8.96 -0.23
C GLU A 92 12.17 -8.83 1.06
N VAL A 93 12.70 -8.18 2.11
CA VAL A 93 12.02 -8.09 3.41
C VAL A 93 11.54 -6.65 3.65
N PRO A 94 10.22 -6.44 3.72
CA PRO A 94 9.64 -5.16 4.13
C PRO A 94 10.15 -4.75 5.50
N SER A 95 10.52 -3.48 5.65
CA SER A 95 10.81 -2.95 6.98
C SER A 95 9.54 -3.02 7.82
N ILE A 96 9.64 -3.29 9.13
CA ILE A 96 8.50 -3.11 10.04
C ILE A 96 8.32 -1.61 10.24
N ALA A 97 7.84 -0.97 9.18
CA ALA A 97 7.74 0.46 9.05
C ALA A 97 6.32 0.87 8.66
N ILE A 98 5.78 1.86 9.36
CA ILE A 98 4.46 2.43 9.09
C ILE A 98 4.66 3.85 8.59
N VAL A 99 4.24 4.10 7.35
CA VAL A 99 4.18 5.45 6.81
C VAL A 99 2.93 6.13 7.34
N THR A 100 3.11 7.26 8.00
CA THR A 100 2.02 8.09 8.55
C THR A 100 1.87 9.38 7.75
N LYS A 101 0.93 10.24 8.17
CA LYS A 101 0.75 11.56 7.57
C LYS A 101 2.03 12.42 7.57
N LYS A 102 2.88 12.32 8.60
CA LYS A 102 4.06 13.18 8.77
C LYS A 102 5.39 12.44 8.71
N GLU A 103 5.45 11.23 9.26
CA GLU A 103 6.69 10.50 9.47
C GLU A 103 6.56 9.02 9.15
N ILE A 104 7.71 8.35 9.04
CA ILE A 104 7.82 6.90 8.95
C ILE A 104 8.22 6.41 10.34
N LEU A 105 7.43 5.50 10.89
CA LEU A 105 7.70 4.84 12.17
C LEU A 105 8.37 3.50 11.89
N THR A 106 9.57 3.25 12.40
CA THR A 106 10.24 1.95 12.30
C THR A 106 10.23 1.27 13.66
N PHE A 107 9.62 0.09 13.75
CA PHE A 107 9.57 -0.70 14.97
C PHE A 107 10.79 -1.60 15.07
N LYS A 108 11.44 -1.56 16.23
CA LYS A 108 12.59 -2.39 16.56
C LYS A 108 12.16 -3.69 17.26
N PRO A 109 12.99 -4.75 17.22
CA PRO A 109 12.72 -5.99 17.95
C PRO A 109 12.57 -5.83 19.46
N ASP A 110 13.16 -4.79 20.05
CA ASP A 110 13.07 -4.45 21.47
C ASP A 110 11.78 -3.68 21.84
N GLY A 111 10.89 -3.43 20.88
CA GLY A 111 9.66 -2.65 21.06
C GLY A 111 9.85 -1.13 20.93
N GLY A 112 11.08 -0.66 20.71
CA GLY A 112 11.35 0.75 20.44
C GLY A 112 10.80 1.21 19.09
N VAL A 113 10.47 2.50 19.00
CA VAL A 113 10.00 3.15 17.76
C VAL A 113 10.98 4.24 17.36
N GLU A 114 11.49 4.15 16.13
CA GLU A 114 12.28 5.21 15.50
C GLU A 114 11.42 6.04 14.55
N PHE A 115 11.63 7.35 14.58
CA PHE A 115 10.91 8.30 13.76
C PHE A 115 11.84 8.85 12.69
N SER A 116 11.40 8.78 11.43
CA SER A 116 12.13 9.37 10.31
C SER A 116 11.22 10.22 9.42
N VAL A 117 11.79 11.25 8.81
CA VAL A 117 11.03 12.13 7.92
C VAL A 117 10.64 11.37 6.65
N ASN A 118 9.42 11.58 6.19
CA ASN A 118 8.95 11.09 4.89
C ASN A 118 9.93 11.46 3.77
N THR A 119 10.39 10.47 3.01
CA THR A 119 11.42 10.64 2.00
C THR A 119 11.16 9.76 0.77
N PRO A 120 11.48 10.21 -0.45
CA PRO A 120 11.41 9.37 -1.65
C PRO A 120 12.36 8.16 -1.61
N ASN A 121 13.29 8.12 -0.66
CA ASN A 121 14.16 6.96 -0.44
C ASN A 121 13.45 5.78 0.25
N PHE A 122 12.22 5.97 0.75
CA PHE A 122 11.38 4.87 1.22
C PHE A 122 10.28 4.61 0.18
N PHE A 123 10.26 3.41 -0.39
CA PHE A 123 9.34 3.04 -1.46
C PHE A 123 8.05 2.47 -0.89
N ALA A 124 7.14 3.34 -0.45
CA ALA A 124 5.81 2.95 0.01
C ALA A 124 4.72 3.30 -1.01
N LEU A 125 3.70 2.45 -1.13
CA LEU A 125 2.52 2.71 -1.97
C LEU A 125 1.34 3.28 -1.19
N GLY A 126 1.39 3.17 0.15
CA GLY A 126 0.31 3.51 1.04
C GLY A 126 0.82 4.12 2.35
N LYS A 127 -0.05 4.88 3.02
CA LYS A 127 0.22 5.48 4.33
C LYS A 127 -1.07 5.62 5.12
N VAL A 128 -0.99 5.61 6.45
CA VAL A 128 -2.13 5.91 7.30
C VAL A 128 -2.42 7.43 7.33
N PRO A 129 -3.69 7.86 7.46
CA PRO A 129 -4.08 9.26 7.29
C PRO A 129 -3.84 10.14 8.53
N TYR A 130 -3.34 9.58 9.62
CA TYR A 130 -3.07 10.27 10.89
C TYR A 130 -1.58 10.25 11.24
N THR A 131 -1.20 10.98 12.29
CA THR A 131 0.14 10.98 12.90
C THR A 131 0.19 10.02 14.07
N PHE A 132 1.37 9.52 14.42
CA PHE A 132 1.53 8.71 15.61
C PHE A 132 1.37 9.56 16.87
N ASN A 133 0.66 9.04 17.86
CA ASN A 133 0.59 9.62 19.19
C ASN A 133 0.75 8.48 20.21
N PRO A 134 1.88 8.40 20.94
CA PRO A 134 2.10 7.34 21.92
C PRO A 134 1.13 7.41 23.11
N ASP A 135 0.55 8.58 23.37
CA ASP A 135 -0.40 8.81 24.48
C ASP A 135 -1.86 8.66 24.04
N ALA A 136 -2.12 8.21 22.81
CA ALA A 136 -3.49 8.04 22.31
C ALA A 136 -4.21 6.91 23.06
N THR A 137 -5.42 7.21 23.53
CA THR A 137 -6.35 6.23 24.09
C THR A 137 -7.42 5.85 23.08
N CYS A 138 -8.07 4.70 23.29
CA CYS A 138 -9.08 4.18 22.38
C CYS A 138 -10.29 3.59 23.13
N GLU A 139 -10.80 4.31 24.13
CA GLU A 139 -11.87 3.85 25.04
C GLU A 139 -13.10 3.28 24.30
N ARG A 140 -13.57 3.97 23.26
CA ARG A 140 -14.71 3.51 22.44
C ARG A 140 -14.42 2.22 21.67
N TRP A 141 -13.17 2.02 21.26
CA TRP A 141 -12.74 0.78 20.60
C TRP A 141 -12.68 -0.38 21.59
N LEU A 142 -12.12 -0.15 22.78
CA LEU A 142 -12.08 -1.16 23.85
C LEU A 142 -13.48 -1.54 24.31
N GLN A 143 -14.37 -0.56 24.49
CA GLN A 143 -15.78 -0.81 24.80
C GLN A 143 -16.45 -1.64 23.69
N PHE A 144 -16.28 -1.27 22.42
CA PHE A 144 -16.81 -2.02 21.30
C PHE A 144 -16.33 -3.48 21.32
N LEU A 145 -15.03 -3.71 21.57
CA LEU A 145 -14.49 -5.06 21.68
C LEU A 145 -15.13 -5.85 22.82
N ASN A 146 -15.25 -5.26 24.02
CA ASN A 146 -15.95 -5.91 25.14
C ASN A 146 -17.38 -6.33 24.77
N GLU A 147 -18.12 -5.45 24.10
CA GLU A 147 -19.50 -5.71 23.69
C GLU A 147 -19.60 -6.82 22.63
N VAL A 148 -18.77 -6.79 21.58
CA VAL A 148 -18.89 -7.78 20.48
C VAL A 148 -18.26 -9.13 20.78
N THR A 149 -17.30 -9.19 21.71
CA THR A 149 -16.69 -10.46 22.12
C THR A 149 -17.32 -11.04 23.38
N THR A 150 -18.31 -10.36 23.98
CA THR A 150 -18.92 -10.77 25.26
C THR A 150 -17.86 -10.97 26.34
N GLU A 151 -16.93 -10.00 26.44
CA GLU A 151 -15.80 -10.02 27.39
C GLU A 151 -14.78 -11.17 27.19
N ASP A 152 -14.82 -11.90 26.07
CA ASP A 152 -13.79 -12.89 25.73
C ASP A 152 -12.44 -12.21 25.43
N GLU A 153 -11.54 -12.19 26.42
CA GLU A 153 -10.21 -11.59 26.31
C GLU A 153 -9.34 -12.18 25.19
N GLN A 154 -9.50 -13.48 24.88
CA GLN A 154 -8.71 -14.13 23.83
C GLN A 154 -9.16 -13.63 22.46
N LEU A 155 -10.47 -13.52 22.24
CA LEU A 155 -11.02 -12.99 21.01
C LEU A 155 -10.68 -11.50 20.85
N GLN A 156 -10.75 -10.70 21.92
CA GLN A 156 -10.33 -9.29 21.87
C GLN A 156 -8.86 -9.14 21.48
N ARG A 157 -8.00 -9.98 22.06
CA ARG A 157 -6.57 -9.98 21.74
C ARG A 157 -6.33 -10.35 20.28
N LEU A 158 -7.02 -11.37 19.77
CA LEU A 158 -6.92 -11.78 18.36
C LEU A 158 -7.33 -10.64 17.41
N LEU A 159 -8.46 -9.98 17.66
CA LEU A 159 -8.95 -8.88 16.85
C LEU A 159 -7.98 -7.69 16.85
N GLN A 160 -7.39 -7.38 18.00
CA GLN A 160 -6.38 -6.32 18.11
C GLN A 160 -5.05 -6.69 17.43
N GLN A 161 -4.60 -7.93 17.57
CA GLN A 161 -3.42 -8.44 16.87
C GLN A 161 -3.62 -8.40 15.35
N TRP A 162 -4.81 -8.74 14.87
CA TRP A 162 -5.16 -8.62 13.45
C TRP A 162 -5.11 -7.17 12.96
N ALA A 163 -5.68 -6.24 13.74
CA ALA A 163 -5.62 -4.81 13.43
C ALA A 163 -4.17 -4.31 13.33
N GLY A 164 -3.31 -4.68 14.28
CA GLY A 164 -1.88 -4.35 14.27
C GLY A 164 -1.13 -5.00 13.10
N TYR A 165 -1.45 -6.25 12.79
CA TYR A 165 -0.83 -6.99 11.69
C TYR A 165 -1.06 -6.32 10.33
N LEU A 166 -2.28 -5.82 10.08
CA LEU A 166 -2.62 -5.11 8.84
C LEU A 166 -1.85 -3.79 8.62
N LEU A 167 -1.27 -3.21 9.67
CA LEU A 167 -0.42 -2.02 9.54
C LEU A 167 0.99 -2.36 9.04
N ILE A 168 1.43 -3.61 9.26
CA ILE A 168 2.76 -4.08 8.90
C ILE A 168 2.73 -4.60 7.45
N PRO A 169 3.69 -4.23 6.61
CA PRO A 169 3.76 -4.69 5.22
C PRO A 169 4.30 -6.13 5.12
N SER A 170 3.77 -7.08 5.87
CA SER A 170 4.27 -8.46 5.92
C SER A 170 3.15 -9.47 5.70
N GLN A 171 3.39 -10.46 4.83
CA GLN A 171 2.51 -11.63 4.66
C GLN A 171 3.05 -12.88 5.36
N GLN A 172 3.94 -12.71 6.36
CA GLN A 172 4.66 -13.82 6.98
C GLN A 172 3.79 -14.93 7.57
N TYR A 173 2.56 -14.60 8.01
CA TYR A 173 1.68 -15.59 8.63
C TYR A 173 0.86 -16.37 7.63
N GLN A 174 0.82 -15.92 6.37
CA GLN A 174 0.04 -16.55 5.31
C GLN A 174 -1.34 -16.94 5.84
N CYS A 175 -2.09 -15.96 6.36
CA CYS A 175 -3.44 -16.17 6.88
C CYS A 175 -4.42 -15.10 6.39
N PHE A 176 -5.71 -15.42 6.50
CA PHE A 176 -6.83 -14.50 6.27
C PHE A 176 -7.83 -14.66 7.42
N MET A 177 -8.60 -13.60 7.70
CA MET A 177 -9.59 -13.61 8.78
C MET A 177 -11.00 -13.81 8.20
N LEU A 178 -11.71 -14.80 8.73
CA LEU A 178 -13.13 -14.99 8.50
C LEU A 178 -13.92 -14.50 9.71
N LEU A 179 -14.76 -13.50 9.50
CA LEU A 179 -15.68 -13.00 10.52
C LEU A 179 -17.04 -13.68 10.32
N GLN A 180 -17.36 -14.65 11.17
CA GLN A 180 -18.63 -15.38 11.13
C GLN A 180 -19.55 -14.95 12.28
N GLY A 181 -20.84 -14.85 12.00
CA GLY A 181 -21.88 -14.58 13.01
C GLY A 181 -23.16 -14.08 12.36
N GLU A 182 -24.24 -13.98 13.11
CA GLU A 182 -25.53 -13.48 12.63
C GLU A 182 -25.48 -12.01 12.19
N ALA A 183 -26.53 -11.53 11.53
CA ALA A 183 -26.65 -10.10 11.25
C ALA A 183 -26.57 -9.28 12.55
N ALA A 184 -26.04 -8.05 12.47
CA ALA A 184 -25.91 -7.12 13.59
C ALA A 184 -24.95 -7.52 14.73
N THR A 185 -24.10 -8.54 14.58
CA THR A 185 -23.06 -8.90 15.59
C THR A 185 -21.81 -8.01 15.58
N GLY A 186 -21.85 -6.84 14.94
CA GLY A 186 -20.71 -5.91 14.92
C GLY A 186 -19.62 -6.18 13.88
N LYS A 187 -19.68 -7.25 13.09
CA LYS A 187 -18.70 -7.55 12.01
C LYS A 187 -18.45 -6.37 11.07
N GLY A 188 -19.51 -5.80 10.50
CA GLY A 188 -19.39 -4.65 9.61
C GLY A 188 -18.91 -3.39 10.32
N THR A 189 -19.13 -3.26 11.63
CA THR A 189 -18.57 -2.16 12.44
C THR A 189 -17.08 -2.35 12.66
N PHE A 190 -16.63 -3.57 12.98
CA PHE A 190 -15.21 -3.92 13.06
C PHE A 190 -14.51 -3.64 11.73
N THR A 191 -15.04 -4.13 10.61
CA THR A 191 -14.45 -3.90 9.27
C THR A 191 -14.32 -2.41 8.96
N ARG A 192 -15.37 -1.60 9.19
CA ARG A 192 -15.33 -0.15 8.97
C ARG A 192 -14.32 0.56 9.87
N ALA A 193 -14.16 0.10 11.12
CA ALA A 193 -13.15 0.63 12.04
C ALA A 193 -11.74 0.35 11.52
N ILE A 194 -11.47 -0.88 11.04
CA ILE A 194 -10.19 -1.24 10.43
C ILE A 194 -9.93 -0.43 9.15
N GLU A 195 -10.91 -0.31 8.26
CA GLU A 195 -10.78 0.52 7.04
C GLU A 195 -10.49 1.99 7.39
N SER A 196 -11.10 2.52 8.44
CA SER A 196 -10.83 3.88 8.93
C SER A 196 -9.43 4.02 9.53
N MET A 197 -8.97 3.00 10.25
CA MET A 197 -7.62 2.93 10.83
C MET A 197 -6.55 2.83 9.73
N LEU A 198 -6.77 2.04 8.69
CA LEU A 198 -5.83 1.96 7.57
C LEU A 198 -5.93 3.22 6.69
N GLY A 199 -7.12 3.80 6.57
CA GLY A 199 -7.45 4.82 5.58
C GLY A 199 -7.89 4.17 4.27
N GLY A 200 -8.95 4.71 3.65
CA GLY A 200 -9.60 4.10 2.49
C GLY A 200 -8.67 3.87 1.29
N ASP A 201 -7.63 4.69 1.11
CA ASP A 201 -6.64 4.53 0.04
C ASP A 201 -5.78 3.25 0.18
N ASN A 202 -5.78 2.61 1.35
CA ASN A 202 -5.09 1.34 1.61
C ASN A 202 -6.03 0.13 1.57
N CYS A 203 -7.30 0.32 1.20
CA CYS A 203 -8.33 -0.71 1.25
C CYS A 203 -8.95 -0.94 -0.14
N SER A 204 -9.24 -2.20 -0.44
CA SER A 204 -10.02 -2.61 -1.61
C SER A 204 -11.20 -3.47 -1.20
N ALA A 205 -12.20 -3.56 -2.08
CA ALA A 205 -13.40 -4.38 -1.86
C ALA A 205 -13.65 -5.32 -3.04
N VAL A 206 -12.65 -6.14 -3.39
CA VAL A 206 -12.78 -7.15 -4.46
C VAL A 206 -13.47 -8.38 -3.87
N PRO A 207 -14.62 -8.83 -4.42
CA PRO A 207 -15.29 -10.05 -3.96
C PRO A 207 -14.46 -11.30 -4.28
N LEU A 208 -14.49 -12.32 -3.42
CA LEU A 208 -13.73 -13.57 -3.59
C LEU A 208 -13.97 -14.24 -4.95
N ARG A 209 -15.21 -14.27 -5.45
CA ARG A 209 -15.53 -14.81 -6.79
C ARG A 209 -14.75 -14.17 -7.94
N ARG A 210 -14.32 -12.91 -7.78
CA ARG A 210 -13.52 -12.21 -8.80
C ARG A 210 -12.03 -12.55 -8.73
N PHE A 211 -11.57 -13.26 -7.70
CA PHE A 211 -10.18 -13.67 -7.59
C PHE A 211 -9.79 -14.74 -8.63
N ILE A 212 -10.78 -15.36 -9.29
CA ILE A 212 -10.56 -16.24 -10.45
C ILE A 212 -10.01 -15.43 -11.65
N ASN A 213 -10.35 -14.14 -11.74
CA ASN A 213 -9.98 -13.27 -12.84
C ASN A 213 -8.78 -12.38 -12.47
N ASN A 214 -7.61 -12.66 -13.08
CA ASN A 214 -6.37 -11.93 -12.83
C ASN A 214 -6.48 -10.40 -13.00
N PHE A 215 -7.40 -9.90 -13.83
CA PHE A 215 -7.63 -8.46 -14.00
C PHE A 215 -8.28 -7.79 -12.79
N ALA A 216 -9.18 -8.47 -12.07
CA ALA A 216 -9.83 -7.91 -10.89
C ALA A 216 -8.86 -7.76 -9.72
N LEU A 217 -7.85 -8.63 -9.67
CA LEU A 217 -6.77 -8.61 -8.67
C LEU A 217 -5.85 -7.39 -8.80
N TYR A 218 -5.87 -6.68 -9.94
CA TYR A 218 -5.11 -5.45 -10.06
C TYR A 218 -5.53 -4.39 -9.02
N GLN A 219 -6.79 -4.43 -8.57
CA GLN A 219 -7.34 -3.47 -7.61
C GLN A 219 -6.86 -3.70 -6.17
N THR A 220 -6.40 -4.90 -5.84
CA THR A 220 -5.86 -5.22 -4.51
C THR A 220 -4.37 -4.90 -4.40
N TYR A 221 -3.75 -4.48 -5.49
CA TYR A 221 -2.32 -4.24 -5.55
C TYR A 221 -1.90 -2.99 -4.78
N GLY A 222 -0.94 -3.15 -3.86
CA GLY A 222 -0.51 -2.07 -2.98
C GLY A 222 -1.49 -1.75 -1.84
N MET A 223 -2.59 -2.49 -1.75
CA MET A 223 -3.56 -2.38 -0.66
C MET A 223 -3.09 -3.20 0.55
N LYS A 224 -3.39 -2.70 1.75
CA LYS A 224 -3.12 -3.39 3.01
C LYS A 224 -4.27 -4.32 3.41
N LEU A 225 -5.48 -4.03 2.94
CA LEU A 225 -6.68 -4.81 3.24
C LEU A 225 -7.53 -4.98 1.99
N ASN A 226 -8.01 -6.20 1.74
CA ASN A 226 -9.13 -6.44 0.86
C ASN A 226 -10.31 -6.99 1.67
N VAL A 227 -11.44 -6.29 1.64
CA VAL A 227 -12.69 -6.73 2.26
C VAL A 227 -13.55 -7.42 1.21
N ALA A 228 -13.90 -8.68 1.44
CA ALA A 228 -14.90 -9.37 0.65
C ALA A 228 -16.17 -9.53 1.50
N GLY A 229 -17.20 -8.75 1.19
CA GLY A 229 -18.54 -8.95 1.75
C GLY A 229 -19.23 -10.14 1.10
N ASP A 230 -20.12 -10.79 1.85
CA ASP A 230 -21.01 -11.88 1.43
C ASP A 230 -20.31 -13.03 0.69
N ALA A 231 -19.81 -13.99 1.47
CA ALA A 231 -19.61 -15.35 0.98
C ALA A 231 -20.99 -16.02 0.86
N GLU A 232 -21.77 -15.64 -0.15
CA GLU A 232 -23.08 -16.25 -0.47
C GLU A 232 -22.96 -17.72 -0.93
N GLU A 233 -21.75 -18.17 -1.27
CA GLU A 233 -21.46 -19.51 -1.75
C GLU A 233 -20.48 -20.22 -0.82
N GLU A 234 -20.67 -21.54 -0.67
CA GLU A 234 -19.67 -22.44 -0.09
C GLU A 234 -18.27 -22.10 -0.61
N LEU A 235 -17.28 -22.11 0.28
CA LEU A 235 -15.88 -22.06 -0.10
C LEU A 235 -15.56 -23.30 -0.95
N THR A 236 -15.75 -23.19 -2.26
CA THR A 236 -15.47 -24.30 -3.18
C THR A 236 -13.97 -24.60 -3.16
N PRO A 237 -13.56 -25.84 -3.45
CA PRO A 237 -12.14 -26.20 -3.54
C PRO A 237 -11.34 -25.28 -4.51
N GLN A 238 -12.02 -24.72 -5.52
CA GLN A 238 -11.43 -23.74 -6.44
C GLN A 238 -11.10 -22.41 -5.75
N ILE A 239 -12.04 -21.87 -4.96
CA ILE A 239 -11.82 -20.64 -4.18
C ILE A 239 -10.74 -20.87 -3.12
N GLU A 240 -10.74 -22.03 -2.46
CA GLU A 240 -9.71 -22.41 -1.48
C GLU A 240 -8.31 -22.43 -2.12
N ALA A 241 -8.14 -23.06 -3.29
CA ALA A 241 -6.87 -23.09 -4.00
C ALA A 241 -6.38 -21.67 -4.38
N ILE A 242 -7.30 -20.79 -4.76
CA ILE A 242 -6.99 -19.39 -5.10
C ILE A 242 -6.55 -18.63 -3.85
N ILE A 243 -7.28 -18.76 -2.74
CA ILE A 243 -6.92 -18.12 -1.47
C ILE A 243 -5.53 -18.58 -1.01
N LYS A 244 -5.25 -19.89 -1.06
CA LYS A 244 -3.92 -20.43 -0.71
C LYS A 244 -2.80 -19.81 -1.54
N THR A 245 -3.02 -19.61 -2.84
CA THR A 245 -2.04 -18.96 -3.73
C THR A 245 -1.78 -17.49 -3.38
N TRP A 246 -2.76 -16.83 -2.76
CA TRP A 246 -2.75 -15.40 -2.46
C TRP A 246 -2.18 -15.10 -1.07
N VAL A 247 -2.52 -15.98 -0.16
CA VAL A 247 -2.15 -15.90 1.23
C VAL A 247 -0.74 -16.50 1.41
N GLY A 248 -0.38 -17.53 0.63
CA GLY A 248 0.94 -18.17 0.66
C GLY A 248 1.78 -17.96 -0.60
N LYS A 249 2.96 -17.36 -0.40
CA LYS A 249 4.17 -17.56 -1.21
C LYS A 249 5.37 -17.63 -0.28
#